data_AF-A0A089MGD0-F1
#
_entry.id   AF-A0A089MGD0-F1
#
_cell.length_a   1.000
_cell.length_b   1.000
_cell.length_c   1.000
_cell.angle_alpha   90.00
_cell.angle_beta   90.00
_cell.angle_gamma   90.00
#
_symmetry.space_group_name_H-M   'P 1'
#
loop_
_entity.id
_entity.type
_entity.pdbx_description
1 polymer ?
#
loop_
_entity_poly.entity_id
_entity_poly.type
_entity_poly.pdbx_seq_one_letter_code
_entity_poly.pdbx_strand_id
1 'polypeptide(L)' 'MDNAVFIRIRIERARRKLHQMQMQYGGFSHPKLLRQSVELDKLLNNYSNIPMQERRPPA' A
#
# COMPACT_ATOMS: atom_id res chain seq x y z
N MET A 1 -17.97 7.85 -3.74
CA MET A 1 -16.92 6.85 -3.51
C MET A 1 -15.64 7.63 -3.30
N ASP A 2 -15.15 7.70 -2.06
CA ASP A 2 -14.07 8.61 -1.70
C ASP A 2 -12.72 8.12 -2.24
N ASN A 3 -11.91 9.03 -2.79
CA ASN A 3 -10.58 8.69 -3.32
C ASN A 3 -9.70 7.95 -2.30
N ALA A 4 -9.86 8.26 -1.01
CA ALA A 4 -9.19 7.57 0.08
C ALA A 4 -9.58 6.08 0.17
N VAL A 5 -10.86 5.75 -0.02
CA VAL A 5 -11.35 4.37 0.02
C VAL A 5 -10.78 3.56 -1.15
N PHE A 6 -10.76 4.13 -2.35
CA PHE A 6 -10.16 3.46 -3.51
C PHE A 6 -8.66 3.19 -3.33
N ILE A 7 -7.92 4.16 -2.79
CA ILE A 7 -6.48 4.01 -2.53
C ILE A 7 -6.24 2.95 -1.44
N ARG A 8 -7.05 2.89 -0.37
CA ARG A 8 -6.97 1.83 0.65
C ARG A 8 -7.18 0.44 0.07
N ILE A 9 -8.18 0.26 -0.81
CA ILE A 9 -8.43 -1.03 -1.48
C ILE A 9 -7.19 -1.45 -2.30
N ARG A 10 -6.55 -0.51 -3.00
CA ARG A 10 -5.33 -0.78 -3.76
C ARG A 10 -4.15 -1.16 -2.86
N ILE A 11 -3.99 -0.48 -1.72
CA ILE A 11 -2.97 -0.81 -0.71
C ILE A 11 -3.17 -2.25 -0.22
N GLU A 12 -4.39 -2.62 0.18
CA GLU A 12 -4.67 -3.97 0.69
C GLU A 12 -4.40 -5.06 -0.36
N ARG A 13 -4.75 -4.81 -1.62
CA ARG A 13 -4.44 -5.73 -2.73
C ARG A 13 -2.93 -5.88 -2.92
N ALA A 14 -2.19 -4.77 -2.95
CA ALA A 14 -0.74 -4.79 -3.10
C ALA A 14 -0.06 -5.50 -1.90
N ARG A 15 -0.56 -5.30 -0.67
CA ARG A 15 -0.05 -5.97 0.54
C ARG A 15 -0.25 -7.48 0.48
N ARG A 16 -1.45 -7.95 0.11
CA ARG A 16 -1.72 -9.39 -0.04
C ARG A 16 -0.83 -10.03 -1.10
N LYS A 17 -0.66 -9.37 -2.24
CA LYS A 17 0.21 -9.85 -3.32
C LYS A 17 1.67 -9.95 -2.87
N LEU A 18 2.18 -8.94 -2.15
CA LEU A 18 3.54 -8.97 -1.60
C LEU A 18 3.73 -10.15 -0.64
N HIS A 19 2.77 -10.39 0.26
CA HIS A 19 2.80 -11.50 1.20
C HIS A 19 2.78 -12.87 0.48
N GLN A 20 1.93 -13.05 -0.52
CA GLN A 20 1.91 -14.27 -1.33
C GLN A 20 3.24 -14.51 -2.04
N MET A 21 3.83 -13.45 -2.61
CA MET A 21 5.14 -13.53 -3.25
C MET A 21 6.25 -13.87 -2.26
N GLN A 22 6.20 -13.32 -1.05
CA GLN A 22 7.15 -13.65 0.02
C GLN A 22 7.08 -15.13 0.37
N MET A 23 5.87 -15.68 0.51
CA MET A 23 5.68 -17.10 0.78
C MET A 23 6.16 -17.97 -0.39
N GLN A 24 5.92 -17.55 -1.63
CA GLN A 24 6.31 -18.29 -2.82
C GLN A 24 7.84 -18.30 -3.03
N TYR A 25 8.52 -17.18 -2.80
CA TYR A 25 9.95 -17.04 -3.05
C TYR A 25 10.82 -17.37 -1.83
N GLY A 26 10.21 -17.64 -0.67
CA GLY A 26 10.93 -18.03 0.55
C GLY A 26 11.78 -16.90 1.16
N GLY A 27 11.52 -15.63 0.81
CA GLY A 27 12.29 -14.50 1.30
C GLY A 27 12.06 -13.20 0.54
N PHE A 28 12.72 -12.12 0.99
CA PHE A 28 12.52 -10.77 0.47
C PHE A 28 13.47 -10.38 -0.68
N SER A 29 14.50 -11.19 -0.94
CA SER A 29 15.56 -10.85 -1.91
C SER A 29 15.16 -11.06 -3.37
N HIS A 30 13.95 -11.56 -3.64
CA HIS A 30 13.52 -11.83 -5.00
C HIS A 30 13.21 -10.51 -5.75
N PRO A 31 13.79 -10.27 -6.95
CA PRO A 31 13.64 -9.00 -7.66
C PRO A 31 12.18 -8.60 -7.93
N LYS A 32 11.29 -9.57 -8.17
CA LYS A 32 9.86 -9.29 -8.37
C LYS A 32 9.19 -8.82 -7.07
N LEU A 33 9.63 -9.32 -5.91
CA LEU A 33 9.10 -8.93 -4.62
C LEU A 33 9.53 -7.50 -4.27
N LEU A 34 10.79 -7.14 -4.52
CA LEU A 34 11.29 -5.77 -4.36
C LEU A 34 10.55 -4.78 -5.26
N ARG A 35 10.24 -5.16 -6.51
CA ARG A 35 9.40 -4.31 -7.38
C ARG A 35 7.99 -4.14 -6.82
N GLN A 36 7.40 -5.21 -6.28
CA GLN A 36 6.07 -5.16 -5.68
C GLN A 36 6.05 -4.33 -4.38
N SER A 37 7.13 -4.31 -3.59
CA SER A 37 7.21 -3.47 -2.40
C SER A 37 7.27 -1.99 -2.78
N VAL A 38 8.02 -1.63 -3.82
CA VAL A 38 8.05 -0.26 -4.35
C VAL A 38 6.66 0.20 -4.82
N GLU A 39 5.86 -0.68 -5.41
CA GLU A 39 4.47 -0.36 -5.76
C GLU A 39 3.59 -0.11 -4.54
N LEU A 40 3.74 -0.94 -3.49
CA LEU A 40 3.02 -0.78 -2.23
C LEU A 40 3.40 0.56 -1.55
N ASP A 41 4.68 0.90 -1.53
CA ASP A 41 5.18 2.16 -0.96
C ASP A 41 4.63 3.38 -1.69
N LYS A 42 4.58 3.34 -3.03
CA LYS A 42 3.95 4.41 -3.82
C LYS A 42 2.48 4.60 -3.47
N LEU A 43 1.74 3.51 -3.25
CA LEU A 43 0.33 3.59 -2.85
C LEU A 43 0.16 4.15 -1.43
N LEU A 44 1.04 3.76 -0.50
CA LEU A 44 1.06 4.30 0.86
C LEU A 44 1.40 5.79 0.86
N ASN A 45 2.39 6.22 0.09
CA ASN A 45 2.74 7.63 -0.05
C ASN A 45 1.59 8.42 -0.66
N ASN A 46 0.93 7.90 -1.70
CA ASN A 46 -0.24 8.55 -2.28
C ASN A 46 -1.39 8.66 -1.28
N TYR A 47 -1.59 7.68 -0.42
CA TYR A 47 -2.59 7.73 0.64
C TYR A 47 -2.24 8.75 1.73
N SER A 48 -0.97 8.82 2.14
CA SER A 48 -0.48 9.78 3.14
C SER A 48 -0.48 11.22 2.64
N ASN A 49 -0.33 11.43 1.33
CA ASN A 49 -0.40 12.73 0.68
C ASN A 49 -1.83 13.21 0.40
N ILE A 50 -2.86 12.40 0.67
CA ILE A 50 -4.25 12.88 0.66
C ILE A 50 -4.37 13.87 1.82
N PRO A 51 -4.67 15.17 1.56
CA PRO A 51 -4.64 16.19 2.60
C PRO A 51 -5.51 15.79 3.80
N MET A 52 -4.88 15.78 4.99
CA MET A 52 -5.45 15.49 6.31
C MET A 52 -6.53 16.51 6.77
N GLN A 53 -7.36 17.07 5.89
CA GLN A 53 -8.47 17.94 6.32
C GLN A 53 -9.57 17.19 7.09
N GLU A 54 -9.51 15.86 7.15
CA GLU A 54 -10.46 15.01 7.88
C GLU A 54 -9.83 14.25 9.07
N ARG A 55 -8.62 14.65 9.51
CA ARG A 55 -7.92 14.00 10.63
C ARG A 55 -7.74 14.87 11.89
N ARG A 56 -8.34 16.06 11.95
CA ARG A 56 -8.49 16.77 13.22
C ARG A 56 -9.87 16.44 13.80
N PRO A 57 -9.97 15.75 14.95
CA PRO A 57 -11.19 15.84 15.72
C PRO A 57 -11.40 17.33 16.08
N PRO A 58 -12.64 17.83 16.06
CA PRO A 58 -12.93 19.14 16.62
C PRO A 58 -12.48 19.14 18.09
N ALA A 59 -11.74 20.19 18.46
CA ALA A 59 -11.32 20.45 19.84
C ALA A 59 -12.53 20.75 20.73
#